data_AF-A0A116QUB2-F1
#
_entry.id   AF-A0A116QUB2-F1
#
_cell.length_a   1.000
_cell.length_b   1.000
_cell.length_c   1.000
_cell.angle_alpha   90.00
_cell.angle_beta   90.00
_cell.angle_gamma   90.00
#
_symmetry.space_group_name_H-M   'P 1'
#
loop_
_entity.id
_entity.type
_entity.pdbx_description
1 polymer ?
#
loop_
_entity_poly.entity_id
_entity_poly.type
_entity_poly.pdbx_seq_one_letter_code
_entity_poly.pdbx_strand_id
1 'polypeptide(L)' 'MFSGTCINIGCIPTKTLFGRNSEELINLIAMAIDNKIPYTYFKTQIFTHPTMAENLNNVFSLIEN' A
#
# COMPACT_ATOMS: atom_id res chain seq x y z
N MET A 1 -9.15 -1.22 -10.99
CA MET A 1 -8.12 -1.70 -11.93
C MET A 1 -7.17 -0.55 -12.20
N PHE A 2 -6.23 -0.31 -11.28
CA PHE A 2 -5.13 0.64 -11.50
C PHE A 2 -3.87 -0.21 -11.57
N SER A 3 -3.20 -0.18 -12.72
CA SER A 3 -1.93 -0.88 -12.91
C SER A 3 -0.92 -0.28 -11.92
N GLY A 4 -0.23 -1.12 -11.15
CA GLY A 4 0.77 -0.67 -10.17
C GLY A 4 1.75 0.31 -10.82
N THR A 5 2.03 1.42 -10.14
CA THR A 5 2.97 2.41 -10.64
C THR A 5 4.35 2.09 -10.11
N CYS A 6 5.27 1.85 -11.04
CA CYS A 6 6.67 1.63 -10.74
C CYS A 6 7.38 2.99 -10.69
N ILE A 7 7.88 3.32 -9.50
CA ILE A 7 8.80 4.45 -9.32
C ILE A 7 10.23 3.94 -9.46
N ASN A 8 11.20 4.81 -9.73
CA ASN A 8 12.63 4.49 -9.89
C ASN A 8 13.26 3.70 -8.71
N ILE A 9 12.52 3.51 -7.61
CA ILE A 9 12.95 2.93 -6.33
C ILE A 9 12.10 1.67 -6.00
N GLY A 10 11.11 1.32 -6.83
CA GLY A 10 10.23 0.16 -6.66
C GLY A 10 8.75 0.45 -6.99
N CYS A 11 7.96 -0.60 -7.21
CA CYS A 11 6.54 -0.46 -7.56
C CYS A 11 5.65 -0.55 -6.31
N ILE A 12 4.66 0.35 -6.18
CA ILE A 12 3.56 0.14 -5.24
C ILE A 12 2.63 -0.91 -5.87
N PRO A 13 2.50 -2.11 -5.29
CA PRO A 13 1.64 -3.15 -5.83
C PRO A 13 0.19 -2.86 -5.45
N THR A 14 -0.63 -2.61 -6.46
CA THR A 14 -2.08 -2.46 -6.28
C THR A 14 -2.74 -3.83 -6.48
N LYS A 15 -2.92 -4.57 -5.38
CA LYS A 15 -3.74 -5.79 -5.32
C LYS A 15 -5.16 -5.43 -4.90
N THR A 16 -6.11 -6.32 -5.18
CA THR A 16 -7.50 -6.16 -4.72
C THR A 16 -7.55 -6.28 -3.20
N LEU A 17 -7.87 -5.17 -2.51
CA LEU A 17 -8.21 -5.19 -1.10
C LEU A 17 -9.71 -5.46 -0.98
N PHE A 18 -10.08 -6.46 -0.18
CA PHE A 18 -11.48 -6.82 0.07
C PHE A 18 -11.69 -6.88 1.58
N GLY A 19 -12.56 -6.02 2.11
CA GLY A 19 -12.85 -5.94 3.54
C GLY A 19 -13.49 -4.61 3.94
N ARG A 20 -13.90 -4.51 5.20
CA ARG A 20 -14.47 -3.29 5.79
C ARG A 20 -13.42 -2.17 5.79
N ASN A 21 -13.77 -0.97 5.34
CA ASN A 21 -12.87 0.19 5.19
C ASN A 21 -11.73 -0.01 4.17
N SER A 22 -11.86 -0.97 3.25
CA SER A 22 -10.86 -1.16 2.19
C SER A 22 -10.85 0.00 1.19
N GLU A 23 -11.98 0.70 1.04
CA GLU A 23 -12.15 1.84 0.15
C GLU A 23 -11.26 3.03 0.55
N GLU A 24 -11.13 3.29 1.87
CA GLU A 24 -10.26 4.35 2.40
C GLU A 24 -8.77 4.02 2.20
N LEU A 25 -8.39 2.75 2.39
CA LEU A 25 -7.02 2.29 2.16
C LEU A 25 -6.64 2.34 0.68
N ILE A 26 -7.57 1.98 -0.21
CA ILE A 26 -7.37 2.09 -1.66
C ILE A 26 -7.17 3.56 -2.06
N ASN A 27 -7.96 4.49 -1.51
CA ASN A 27 -7.78 5.92 -1.78
C ASN A 27 -6.44 6.47 -1.27
N LEU A 28 -5.97 6.02 -0.11
CA LEU A 28 -4.65 6.39 0.42
C LEU A 28 -3.53 5.91 -0.50
N ILE A 29 -3.62 4.66 -0.98
CA ILE A 29 -2.65 4.07 -1.90
C ILE A 29 -2.70 4.78 -3.27
N ALA A 30 -3.89 5.15 -3.74
CA ALA A 30 -4.05 5.91 -4.99
C ALA A 30 -3.37 7.28 -4.91
N MET A 31 -3.58 8.03 -3.83
CA MET A 31 -2.88 9.30 -3.61
C MET A 31 -1.37 9.13 -3.57
N ALA A 32 -0.88 8.02 -3.00
CA ALA A 32 0.54 7.74 -2.91
C ALA A 32 1.17 7.37 -4.25
N ILE A 33 0.41 6.66 -5.10
CA ILE A 33 0.77 6.40 -6.49
C ILE A 33 0.86 7.72 -7.27
N ASP A 34 -0.14 8.60 -7.14
CA ASP A 34 -0.17 9.91 -7.81
C ASP A 34 1.01 10.79 -7.39
N ASN A 35 1.37 10.76 -6.11
CA ASN A 35 2.50 11.50 -5.56
C ASN A 35 3.85 10.78 -5.69
N LYS A 36 3.91 9.65 -6.42
CA LYS A 36 5.15 8.92 -6.70
C LYS A 36 5.91 8.52 -5.42
N ILE A 37 5.19 8.17 -4.36
CA ILE A 37 5.79 7.76 -3.09
C ILE A 37 6.39 6.35 -3.24
N PRO A 38 7.64 6.10 -2.80
CA PRO A 38 8.22 4.76 -2.87
C PRO A 38 7.56 3.80 -1.87
N TYR A 39 7.50 2.51 -2.22
CA TYR A 39 6.91 1.47 -1.36
C TYR A 39 7.63 1.32 0.00
N THR A 40 8.90 1.72 0.09
CA THR A 40 9.70 1.72 1.32
C THR A 40 9.11 2.62 2.40
N TYR A 41 8.42 3.70 2.02
CA TYR A 41 7.73 4.59 2.95
C TYR A 41 6.57 3.89 3.67
N PHE A 42 5.85 3.00 2.97
CA PHE A 42 4.75 2.25 3.56
C PHE A 42 5.19 1.17 4.55
N LYS A 43 6.46 0.73 4.49
CA LYS A 43 7.03 -0.22 5.46
C LYS A 43 7.33 0.43 6.82
N THR A 44 7.72 1.70 6.81
CA THR A 44 8.03 2.46 8.04
C THR A 44 6.82 3.22 8.57
N GLN A 45 5.71 3.22 7.83
CA GLN A 45 4.46 3.84 8.25
C GLN A 45 3.91 3.15 9.49
N ILE A 46 3.59 3.94 10.52
CA ILE A 46 2.91 3.44 11.71
C ILE A 46 1.43 3.26 11.37
N PHE A 47 0.99 2.01 11.28
CA PHE A 47 -0.43 1.67 11.21
C PHE A 47 -0.99 1.54 12.62
N THR A 48 -2.10 2.21 12.89
CA THR A 48 -2.75 2.15 14.20
C THR A 48 -3.26 0.73 14.48
N HIS A 49 -2.99 0.17 15.66
CA HIS A 49 -3.54 -1.12 16.08
C HIS A 49 -4.80 -0.94 16.96
N PRO A 50 -5.82 -1.82 16.87
CA PRO A 50 -6.04 -2.86 15.85
C PRO A 50 -6.83 -2.29 14.66
N THR A 51 -6.22 -2.18 13.48
CA THR A 51 -6.92 -1.72 12.26
C THR A 51 -6.60 -2.59 11.05
N MET A 52 -7.46 -2.54 10.03
CA MET A 52 -7.27 -3.26 8.76
C MET A 52 -5.97 -2.86 8.04
N ALA A 53 -5.44 -1.67 8.32
CA ALA A 53 -4.20 -1.16 7.75
C ALA A 53 -2.96 -1.91 8.25
N GLU A 54 -3.03 -2.56 9.42
CA GLU A 54 -1.98 -3.44 9.94
C GLU A 54 -1.58 -4.51 8.92
N ASN A 55 -2.56 -5.09 8.22
CA ASN A 55 -2.32 -6.17 7.27
C ASN A 55 -1.55 -5.70 6.03
N LEU A 56 -1.47 -4.39 5.77
CA LEU A 56 -0.63 -3.85 4.69
C LEU A 56 0.85 -4.08 4.97
N ASN A 57 1.29 -3.97 6.23
CA ASN A 57 2.70 -4.22 6.58
C ASN A 57 3.12 -5.67 6.20
N ASN A 58 2.24 -6.64 6.47
CA ASN A 58 2.44 -8.03 6.04
C ASN A 58 2.48 -8.16 4.51
N VAL A 59 1.56 -7.49 3.79
CA VAL A 59 1.56 -7.51 2.32
C VAL A 59 2.86 -6.93 1.76
N PHE A 60 3.33 -5.77 2.25
CA PHE A 60 4.59 -5.14 1.81
C PHE A 60 5.84 -5.93 2.19
N SER A 61 5.77 -6.77 3.22
CA SER A 61 6.84 -7.71 3.57
C SER A 61 6.97 -8.88 2.57
N LEU A 62 5.86 -9.34 1.97
CA LEU A 62 5.85 -10.47 1.04
C LEU A 62 6.45 -10.18 -0.36
N ILE A 63 6.69 -8.91 -0.68
CA ILE A 63 7.04 -8.44 -2.03
C ILE A 63 8.55 -8.28 -2.22
N GLU A 64 9.33 -8.58 -1.17
CA GLU A 64 10.81 -8.61 -1.19
C GLU A 64 11.40 -10.01 -1.35
N ASN A 65 10.68 -10.94 -1.99
CA ASN A 65 11.24 -12.20 -2.49
C ASN A 65 11.25 -12.23 -4.02
#